data_AF-A0AAU8LRT4-F1
#
_entry.id   AF-A0AAU8LRT4-F1
#
_cell.length_a   1.000
_cell.length_b   1.000
_cell.length_c   1.000
_cell.angle_alpha   90.00
_cell.angle_beta   90.00
_cell.angle_gamma   90.00
#
_symmetry.space_group_name_H-M   'P 1'
#
loop_
_entity.id
_entity.type
_entity.pdbx_description
1 polymer ?
#
loop_
_entity_poly.entity_id
_entity_poly.type
_entity_poly.pdbx_seq_one_letter_code
_entity_poly.pdbx_strand_id
1 'polypeptide(L)'
;MQNFLPAFLSRPDSLTLPDARYFQDLLYRTVKIGTELEFALPKGVLREDFQPRIEQALHPSGNMNQLGELGVYDVIKEHCGVEILVIGRHPHWEALLNQYQHIILPLLAEKIRMRPTCGLHFHILGTGLAEEVPEIVLANLWNMARIFSPGLKFLTSGGKNRQELCRRRQHNAHQEFMRLSPVKHSMQKIQATLKKSLEVPEHQNFFNIEHVRFGEAGNISNFHLEFRFPDGDLCPVSITAKVFLFMTMLLKAVEISKFGLLQADIGSLMDDNKNLMDMISNNEGKLATSDTSAIDDIILEKYQSNAKQLLLFLKSIFLLLDNPSEVVLQQLALEPISLRRAKGQRWKEIEDELLSHINPQPTLDNTDYELIKVIELGLLIGISDQNCWIESAAQFLHLPTAEINKRLQNYKNRSPVWQEELGSMVFLR
;
A
#
# COMPACT_ATOMS: atom_id res chain seq x y z
N MET A 1 -26.56 -5.88 1.33
CA MET A 1 -25.44 -5.80 2.31
C MET A 1 -25.58 -4.51 3.09
N GLN A 2 -25.47 -4.55 4.42
CA GLN A 2 -25.39 -3.33 5.23
C GLN A 2 -24.05 -2.64 4.95
N ASN A 3 -24.08 -1.33 4.75
CA ASN A 3 -22.86 -0.53 4.66
C ASN A 3 -22.14 -0.59 6.01
N PHE A 4 -20.82 -0.78 5.99
CA PHE A 4 -19.99 -0.63 7.18
C PHE A 4 -20.17 0.78 7.75
N LEU A 5 -20.61 0.87 9.00
CA LEU A 5 -20.72 2.11 9.75
C LEU A 5 -19.70 2.05 10.89
N PRO A 6 -18.63 2.87 10.85
CA PRO A 6 -17.61 2.84 11.88
C PRO A 6 -18.20 3.31 13.21
N ALA A 7 -17.91 2.58 14.29
CA ALA A 7 -18.20 3.00 15.65
C ALA A 7 -16.89 3.16 16.45
N PHE A 8 -16.90 4.07 17.42
CA PHE A 8 -15.70 4.40 18.20
C PHE A 8 -15.98 4.27 19.69
N LEU A 9 -15.00 3.75 20.44
CA LEU A 9 -14.95 3.84 21.89
C LEU A 9 -14.18 5.09 22.27
N SER A 10 -14.76 5.89 23.15
CA SER A 10 -14.04 6.99 23.77
C SER A 10 -12.85 6.44 24.55
N ARG A 11 -11.66 6.98 24.30
CA ARG A 11 -10.45 6.72 25.08
C ARG A 11 -9.80 8.04 25.50
N PRO A 12 -9.19 8.09 26.70
CA PRO A 12 -8.53 9.30 27.18
C PRO A 12 -7.30 9.71 26.36
N ASP A 13 -6.68 8.77 25.63
CA ASP A 13 -5.54 8.99 24.73
C ASP A 13 -5.96 9.29 23.27
N SER A 14 -7.21 9.71 23.05
CA SER A 14 -7.66 10.16 21.74
C SER A 14 -6.94 11.45 21.33
N LEU A 15 -6.61 11.57 20.04
CA LEU A 15 -5.91 12.75 19.54
C LEU A 15 -6.83 13.97 19.51
N THR A 16 -6.26 15.15 19.73
CA THR A 16 -6.97 16.38 19.36
C THR A 16 -6.98 16.53 17.82
N LEU A 17 -7.84 17.41 17.29
CA LEU A 17 -7.82 17.71 15.85
C LEU A 17 -6.45 18.26 15.37
N PRO A 18 -5.81 19.19 16.10
CA PRO A 18 -4.43 19.61 15.80
C PRO A 18 -3.43 18.45 15.79
N ASP A 19 -3.44 17.59 16.82
CA ASP A 19 -2.49 16.47 16.91
C ASP A 19 -2.70 15.47 15.77
N ALA A 20 -3.95 15.17 15.42
CA ALA A 20 -4.25 14.28 14.30
C ALA A 20 -3.73 14.83 12.97
N ARG A 21 -3.82 16.15 12.74
CA ARG A 21 -3.21 16.78 11.55
C ARG A 21 -1.70 16.71 11.61
N TYR A 22 -1.12 17.05 12.76
CA TYR A 22 0.32 17.02 12.99
C TYR A 22 0.92 15.63 12.70
N PHE A 23 0.38 14.58 13.32
CA PHE A 23 0.89 13.22 13.11
C PHE A 23 0.61 12.70 11.70
N GLN A 24 -0.48 13.13 11.05
CA GLN A 24 -0.77 12.75 9.67
C GLN A 24 0.28 13.36 8.73
N ASP A 25 0.60 14.64 8.89
CA ASP A 25 1.65 15.32 8.12
C ASP A 25 3.04 14.74 8.40
N LEU A 26 3.37 14.52 9.68
CA LEU A 26 4.65 13.95 10.11
C LEU A 26 4.85 12.57 9.50
N LEU A 27 3.88 11.66 9.68
CA LEU A 27 3.99 10.29 9.22
C LEU A 27 3.95 10.22 7.69
N TYR A 28 3.13 11.03 7.01
CA TYR A 28 3.17 11.10 5.56
C TYR A 28 4.58 11.40 5.06
N ARG A 29 5.24 12.44 5.62
CA ARG A 29 6.57 12.91 5.17
C ARG A 29 7.73 12.00 5.54
N THR A 30 7.64 11.29 6.66
CA THR A 30 8.79 10.59 7.25
C THR A 30 8.73 9.08 7.06
N VAL A 31 7.54 8.50 6.95
CA VAL A 31 7.39 7.05 6.79
C VAL A 31 7.86 6.60 5.43
N LYS A 32 8.59 5.49 5.43
CA LYS A 32 8.97 4.73 4.24
C LYS A 32 8.26 3.39 4.28
N ILE A 33 7.87 2.89 3.11
CA ILE A 33 7.31 1.55 2.98
C ILE A 33 8.34 0.67 2.28
N GLY A 34 9.04 -0.16 3.05
CA GLY A 34 9.96 -1.17 2.52
C GLY A 34 9.23 -2.43 2.10
N THR A 35 9.83 -3.25 1.24
CA THR A 35 9.26 -4.54 0.83
C THR A 35 10.28 -5.65 0.88
N GLU A 36 9.80 -6.85 1.20
CA GLU A 36 10.53 -8.10 1.03
C GLU A 36 9.86 -8.91 -0.07
N LEU A 37 10.61 -9.17 -1.14
CA LEU A 37 10.14 -9.87 -2.34
C LEU A 37 10.69 -11.29 -2.34
N GLU A 38 9.88 -12.26 -1.94
CA GLU A 38 10.26 -13.66 -1.96
C GLU A 38 9.94 -14.31 -3.33
N PHE A 39 10.86 -15.11 -3.86
CA PHE A 39 10.60 -15.91 -5.05
C PHE A 39 11.43 -17.18 -5.09
N ALA A 40 10.98 -18.12 -5.91
CA ALA A 40 11.69 -19.36 -6.16
C ALA A 40 12.57 -19.27 -7.40
N LEU A 41 13.74 -19.89 -7.29
CA LEU A 41 14.70 -20.03 -8.38
C LEU A 41 14.07 -20.75 -9.60
N PRO A 42 14.59 -20.53 -10.81
CA PRO A 42 14.21 -21.32 -11.98
C PRO A 42 14.43 -22.83 -11.72
N LYS A 43 13.70 -23.69 -12.44
CA LYS A 43 13.83 -25.15 -12.25
C LYS A 43 15.26 -25.59 -12.61
N GLY A 44 15.90 -26.34 -11.71
CA GLY A 44 17.22 -26.93 -11.94
C GLY A 44 18.40 -25.96 -11.81
N VAL A 45 18.15 -24.70 -11.42
CA VAL A 45 19.21 -23.70 -11.22
C VAL A 45 19.63 -23.68 -9.76
N LEU A 46 20.94 -23.75 -9.52
CA LEU A 46 21.51 -23.61 -8.18
C LEU A 46 21.58 -22.14 -7.78
N ARG A 47 21.46 -21.87 -6.49
CA ARG A 47 21.51 -20.50 -5.95
C ARG A 47 22.87 -19.84 -6.22
N GLU A 48 23.95 -20.60 -6.11
CA GLU A 48 25.32 -20.13 -6.35
C GLU A 48 25.50 -19.58 -7.77
N ASP A 49 24.75 -20.10 -8.74
CA ASP A 49 24.75 -19.60 -10.12
C ASP A 49 23.77 -18.45 -10.34
N PHE A 50 22.73 -18.35 -9.52
CA PHE A 50 21.63 -17.40 -9.70
C PHE A 50 21.86 -16.09 -8.96
N GLN A 51 22.21 -16.17 -7.67
CA GLN A 51 22.32 -15.02 -6.78
C GLN A 51 23.32 -13.97 -7.30
N PRO A 52 24.54 -14.33 -7.76
CA PRO A 52 25.47 -13.34 -8.31
C PRO A 52 24.93 -12.58 -9.54
N ARG A 53 24.13 -13.23 -10.38
CA ARG A 53 23.53 -12.59 -11.57
C ARG A 53 22.46 -11.58 -11.17
N ILE A 54 21.67 -11.89 -10.15
CA ILE A 54 20.67 -10.97 -9.61
C ILE A 54 21.33 -9.82 -8.85
N GLU A 55 22.34 -10.09 -8.03
CA GLU A 55 23.12 -9.03 -7.37
C GLU A 55 23.76 -8.09 -8.40
N GLN A 56 24.30 -8.64 -9.49
CA GLN A 56 24.84 -7.84 -10.59
C GLN A 56 23.74 -7.02 -11.29
N ALA A 57 22.55 -7.56 -11.49
CA ALA A 57 21.45 -6.85 -12.15
C ALA A 57 20.78 -5.78 -11.28
N LEU A 58 20.74 -6.01 -9.95
CA LEU A 58 20.00 -5.17 -9.02
C LEU A 58 20.87 -4.17 -8.25
N HIS A 59 22.19 -4.37 -8.25
CA HIS A 59 23.16 -3.52 -7.56
C HIS A 59 22.77 -3.21 -6.10
N PRO A 60 22.63 -4.24 -5.23
CA PRO A 60 22.27 -4.05 -3.83
C PRO A 60 23.26 -3.10 -3.15
N SER A 61 22.74 -2.16 -2.37
CA SER A 61 23.56 -1.15 -1.69
C SER A 61 24.35 -1.72 -0.51
N GLY A 62 23.85 -2.78 0.15
CA GLY A 62 24.38 -3.29 1.41
C GLY A 62 24.32 -2.29 2.57
N ASN A 63 23.64 -1.15 2.39
CA ASN A 63 23.66 -0.05 3.34
C ASN A 63 22.30 0.65 3.39
N MET A 64 21.57 0.48 4.50
CA MET A 64 20.25 1.09 4.70
C MET A 64 20.23 2.63 4.59
N ASN A 65 21.38 3.29 4.74
CA ASN A 65 21.52 4.75 4.59
C ASN A 65 21.81 5.19 3.15
N GLN A 66 22.07 4.26 2.24
CA GLN A 66 22.31 4.52 0.82
C GLN A 66 21.25 3.80 0.00
N LEU A 67 20.34 4.57 -0.60
CA LEU A 67 19.25 4.00 -1.37
C LEU A 67 19.75 3.14 -2.54
N GLY A 68 20.89 3.48 -3.15
CA GLY A 68 21.32 2.87 -4.41
C GLY A 68 20.35 3.20 -5.56
N GLU A 69 20.64 2.68 -6.75
CA GLU A 69 19.87 2.98 -7.96
C GLU A 69 18.43 2.46 -7.87
N LEU A 70 18.29 1.19 -7.46
CA LEU A 70 17.00 0.50 -7.40
C LEU A 70 16.39 0.44 -6.00
N GLY A 71 16.99 1.06 -4.99
CA GLY A 71 16.49 0.92 -3.61
C GLY A 71 16.70 -0.46 -3.01
N VAL A 72 17.43 -1.36 -3.66
CA VAL A 72 17.68 -2.71 -3.15
C VAL A 72 18.75 -2.64 -2.05
N TYR A 73 18.40 -3.12 -0.85
CA TYR A 73 19.32 -3.25 0.26
C TYR A 73 20.22 -4.47 0.07
N ASP A 74 19.59 -5.63 -0.10
CA ASP A 74 20.29 -6.92 -0.07
C ASP A 74 19.47 -7.99 -0.82
N VAL A 75 20.16 -9.07 -1.20
CA VAL A 75 19.60 -10.26 -1.84
C VAL A 75 19.97 -11.46 -0.96
N ILE A 76 19.03 -11.93 -0.15
CA ILE A 76 19.29 -12.91 0.89
C ILE A 76 18.70 -14.29 0.57
N LYS A 77 19.18 -15.30 1.31
CA LYS A 77 18.67 -16.66 1.22
C LYS A 77 17.32 -16.75 1.90
N GLU A 78 16.34 -17.33 1.21
CA GLU A 78 15.04 -17.64 1.79
C GLU A 78 14.62 -19.09 1.52
N HIS A 79 13.73 -19.65 2.35
CA HIS A 79 13.22 -21.01 2.26
C HIS A 79 12.64 -21.35 0.88
N CYS A 80 12.02 -20.37 0.21
CA CYS A 80 11.46 -20.56 -1.12
C CYS A 80 12.50 -20.42 -2.25
N GLY A 81 13.66 -19.80 -1.97
CA GLY A 81 14.71 -19.50 -2.93
C GLY A 81 15.56 -18.31 -2.48
N VAL A 82 15.13 -17.11 -2.87
CA VAL A 82 15.80 -15.84 -2.60
C VAL A 82 14.75 -14.81 -2.19
N GLU A 83 15.15 -13.89 -1.32
CA GLU A 83 14.37 -12.72 -0.93
C GLU A 83 15.16 -11.46 -1.26
N ILE A 84 14.50 -10.48 -1.89
CA ILE A 84 15.07 -9.16 -2.14
C ILE A 84 14.52 -8.20 -1.11
N LEU A 85 15.41 -7.57 -0.36
CA LEU A 85 15.10 -6.54 0.62
C LEU A 85 15.16 -5.17 -0.06
N VAL A 86 14.07 -4.42 -0.06
CA VAL A 86 13.99 -3.09 -0.68
C VAL A 86 13.88 -2.01 0.41
N ILE A 87 14.87 -1.10 0.43
CA ILE A 87 14.89 0.12 1.22
C ILE A 87 13.75 0.98 0.71
N GLY A 88 12.62 0.95 1.43
CA GLY A 88 11.44 1.71 1.08
C GLY A 88 11.76 3.16 0.74
N ARG A 89 11.06 3.72 -0.24
CA ARG A 89 11.15 5.15 -0.58
C ARG A 89 9.98 5.91 0.03
N HIS A 90 10.13 7.22 0.15
CA HIS A 90 8.97 8.06 0.40
C HIS A 90 7.99 7.90 -0.77
N PRO A 91 6.69 7.65 -0.54
CA PRO A 91 5.82 7.17 -1.61
C PRO A 91 5.52 8.21 -2.68
N HIS A 92 6.11 8.03 -3.86
CA HIS A 92 5.78 8.74 -5.10
C HIS A 92 5.48 7.72 -6.19
N TRP A 93 4.30 7.81 -6.79
CA TRP A 93 3.77 6.75 -7.65
C TRP A 93 4.72 6.38 -8.79
N GLU A 94 5.14 7.34 -9.60
CA GLU A 94 5.97 7.07 -10.79
C GLU A 94 7.35 6.54 -10.41
N ALA A 95 7.94 7.06 -9.33
CA ALA A 95 9.26 6.64 -8.87
C ALA A 95 9.22 5.21 -8.32
N LEU A 96 8.18 4.85 -7.58
CA LEU A 96 7.97 3.50 -7.08
C LEU A 96 7.65 2.52 -8.21
N LEU A 97 6.76 2.89 -9.13
CA LEU A 97 6.42 2.06 -10.28
C LEU A 97 7.66 1.78 -11.14
N ASN A 98 8.44 2.82 -11.44
CA ASN A 98 9.70 2.70 -12.16
C ASN A 98 10.68 1.80 -11.41
N GLN A 99 10.82 1.97 -10.09
CA GLN A 99 11.68 1.14 -9.24
C GLN A 99 11.28 -0.34 -9.33
N TYR A 100 10.00 -0.68 -9.10
CA TYR A 100 9.55 -2.07 -9.16
C TYR A 100 9.59 -2.65 -10.57
N GLN A 101 9.40 -1.85 -11.63
CA GLN A 101 9.64 -2.32 -13.00
C GLN A 101 11.10 -2.74 -13.21
N HIS A 102 12.04 -1.92 -12.75
CA HIS A 102 13.48 -2.21 -12.86
C HIS A 102 13.93 -3.36 -11.93
N ILE A 103 13.21 -3.64 -10.85
CA ILE A 103 13.46 -4.82 -10.01
C ILE A 103 12.86 -6.09 -10.65
N ILE A 104 11.60 -6.06 -11.07
CA ILE A 104 10.84 -7.25 -11.45
C ILE A 104 11.17 -7.73 -12.88
N LEU A 105 11.41 -6.82 -13.82
CA LEU A 105 11.68 -7.20 -15.22
C LEU A 105 12.94 -8.07 -15.38
N PRO A 106 14.09 -7.74 -14.74
CA PRO A 106 15.26 -8.64 -14.74
C PRO A 106 14.95 -10.01 -14.13
N LEU A 107 14.17 -10.06 -13.05
CA LEU A 107 13.78 -11.33 -12.43
C LEU A 107 12.94 -12.19 -13.36
N LEU A 108 11.97 -11.59 -14.05
CA LEU A 108 11.15 -12.28 -15.06
C LEU A 108 12.00 -12.78 -16.23
N ALA A 109 13.01 -12.01 -16.68
CA ALA A 109 13.96 -12.43 -17.71
C ALA A 109 14.77 -13.66 -17.29
N GLU A 110 15.14 -13.74 -16.01
CA GLU A 110 15.78 -14.90 -15.39
C GLU A 110 14.82 -16.07 -15.10
N LYS A 111 13.53 -15.95 -15.48
CA LYS A 111 12.51 -17.01 -15.35
C LYS A 111 12.30 -17.46 -13.90
N ILE A 112 12.32 -16.52 -12.96
CA ILE A 112 11.93 -16.80 -11.57
C ILE A 112 10.51 -17.35 -11.49
N ARG A 113 10.20 -18.02 -10.39
CA ARG A 113 8.91 -18.66 -10.18
C ARG A 113 8.27 -18.17 -8.90
N MET A 114 6.99 -17.82 -9.00
CA MET A 114 6.18 -17.55 -7.82
C MET A 114 5.55 -18.85 -7.32
N ARG A 115 6.06 -19.37 -6.19
CA ARG A 115 5.54 -20.58 -5.54
C ARG A 115 4.53 -20.22 -4.45
N PRO A 116 3.66 -21.15 -4.03
CA PRO A 116 2.73 -20.91 -2.92
C PRO A 116 3.38 -20.51 -1.60
N THR A 117 4.67 -20.77 -1.41
CA THR A 117 5.39 -20.37 -0.19
C THR A 117 5.84 -18.91 -0.20
N CYS A 118 5.97 -18.30 -1.39
CA CYS A 118 6.53 -16.97 -1.56
C CYS A 118 5.60 -15.90 -0.99
N GLY A 119 6.08 -15.15 -0.02
CA GLY A 119 5.46 -13.95 0.53
C GLY A 119 5.81 -12.68 -0.24
N LEU A 120 5.02 -11.64 0.03
CA LEU A 120 5.36 -10.26 -0.27
C LEU A 120 5.11 -9.48 1.02
N HIS A 121 6.17 -9.11 1.72
CA HIS A 121 6.03 -8.41 3.00
C HIS A 121 6.19 -6.91 2.78
N PHE A 122 5.40 -6.12 3.52
CA PHE A 122 5.49 -4.66 3.51
C PHE A 122 5.80 -4.16 4.90
N HIS A 123 6.86 -3.37 5.03
CA HIS A 123 7.27 -2.78 6.29
C HIS A 123 6.94 -1.30 6.31
N ILE A 124 6.17 -0.86 7.30
CA ILE A 124 6.06 0.57 7.61
C ILE A 124 7.23 0.91 8.51
N LEU A 125 8.06 1.84 8.05
CA LEU A 125 9.27 2.28 8.73
C LEU A 125 9.13 3.77 9.07
N GLY A 126 8.82 4.05 10.34
CA GLY A 126 8.95 5.36 10.98
C GLY A 126 10.22 5.44 11.82
N THR A 127 11.33 4.90 11.32
CA THR A 127 12.62 4.90 12.02
C THR A 127 13.21 6.31 12.04
N GLY A 128 13.66 6.76 13.21
CA GLY A 128 14.24 8.10 13.37
C GLY A 128 13.22 9.23 13.46
N LEU A 129 11.94 8.92 13.75
CA LEU A 129 10.99 9.92 14.21
C LEU A 129 11.54 10.61 15.46
N ALA A 130 11.52 11.94 15.48
CA ALA A 130 11.94 12.73 16.63
C ALA A 130 10.95 12.65 17.80
N GLU A 131 9.74 12.18 17.54
CA GLU A 131 8.62 12.13 18.49
C GLU A 131 8.00 10.73 18.54
N GLU A 132 7.54 10.35 19.72
CA GLU A 132 6.84 9.09 19.91
C GLU A 132 5.45 9.14 19.25
N VAL A 133 5.10 8.09 18.52
CA VAL A 133 3.77 7.98 17.90
C VAL A 133 2.76 7.53 18.97
N PRO A 134 1.62 8.22 19.14
CA PRO A 134 0.60 7.84 20.11
C PRO A 134 0.10 6.40 19.91
N GLU A 135 -0.02 5.64 21.00
CA GLU A 135 -0.42 4.22 20.97
C GLU A 135 -1.73 4.00 20.20
N ILE A 136 -2.68 4.94 20.34
CA ILE A 136 -4.00 4.87 19.70
C ILE A 136 -3.92 4.76 18.17
N VAL A 137 -2.87 5.29 17.54
CA VAL A 137 -2.65 5.17 16.08
C VAL A 137 -2.43 3.71 15.70
N LEU A 138 -1.56 3.00 16.43
CA LEU A 138 -1.31 1.57 16.19
C LEU A 138 -2.53 0.72 16.56
N ALA A 139 -3.24 1.06 17.64
CA ALA A 139 -4.46 0.38 18.04
C ALA A 139 -5.57 0.50 16.97
N ASN A 140 -5.74 1.67 16.38
CA ASN A 140 -6.67 1.91 15.29
C ASN A 140 -6.26 1.22 13.99
N LEU A 141 -4.96 1.20 13.66
CA LEU A 141 -4.44 0.46 12.51
C LEU A 141 -4.69 -1.04 12.67
N TRP A 142 -4.44 -1.59 13.87
CA TRP A 142 -4.72 -2.98 14.23
C TRP A 142 -6.20 -3.32 14.06
N ASN A 143 -7.11 -2.54 14.64
CA ASN A 143 -8.55 -2.80 14.53
C ASN A 143 -9.09 -2.62 13.11
N MET A 144 -8.59 -1.63 12.35
CA MET A 144 -8.95 -1.48 10.95
C MET A 144 -8.51 -2.69 10.14
N ALA A 145 -7.28 -3.19 10.35
CA ALA A 145 -6.80 -4.40 9.70
C ALA A 145 -7.66 -5.63 10.09
N ARG A 146 -8.16 -5.73 11.33
CA ARG A 146 -9.07 -6.82 11.77
C ARG A 146 -10.45 -6.74 11.11
N ILE A 147 -11.03 -5.54 11.00
CA ILE A 147 -12.34 -5.32 10.37
C ILE A 147 -12.31 -5.67 8.89
N PHE A 148 -11.19 -5.38 8.23
CA PHE A 148 -11.05 -5.58 6.79
C PHE A 148 -10.13 -6.74 6.43
N SER A 149 -9.81 -7.64 7.38
CA SER A 149 -8.85 -8.73 7.13
C SER A 149 -9.27 -9.65 5.98
N PRO A 150 -10.56 -10.03 5.80
CA PRO A 150 -10.95 -10.87 4.66
C PRO A 150 -10.69 -10.17 3.32
N GLY A 151 -11.07 -8.90 3.21
CA GLY A 151 -10.86 -8.08 2.02
C GLY A 151 -9.39 -7.82 1.75
N LEU A 152 -8.59 -7.55 2.78
CA LEU A 152 -7.14 -7.39 2.68
C LEU A 152 -6.49 -8.66 2.13
N LYS A 153 -6.77 -9.82 2.75
CA LYS A 153 -6.20 -11.10 2.31
C LYS A 153 -6.61 -11.41 0.87
N PHE A 154 -7.87 -11.21 0.52
CA PHE A 154 -8.39 -11.39 -0.83
C PHE A 154 -7.70 -10.46 -1.85
N LEU A 155 -7.68 -9.15 -1.60
CA LEU A 155 -7.09 -8.14 -2.47
C LEU A 155 -5.60 -8.41 -2.74
N THR A 156 -4.89 -8.93 -1.75
CA THR A 156 -3.45 -9.23 -1.85
C THR A 156 -3.14 -10.69 -2.19
N SER A 157 -4.13 -11.47 -2.60
CA SER A 157 -3.95 -12.89 -2.90
C SER A 157 -3.25 -13.11 -4.25
N GLY A 158 -2.34 -14.10 -4.31
CA GLY A 158 -1.41 -14.33 -5.44
C GLY A 158 -1.34 -15.77 -5.91
N GLY A 159 -2.23 -16.63 -5.42
CA GLY A 159 -2.36 -18.04 -5.79
C GLY A 159 -2.55 -18.29 -7.29
N LYS A 160 -2.43 -19.55 -7.71
CA LYS A 160 -2.46 -19.92 -9.13
C LYS A 160 -3.80 -20.49 -9.59
N ASN A 161 -4.56 -21.13 -8.70
CA ASN A 161 -5.76 -21.89 -9.05
C ASN A 161 -6.95 -21.44 -8.21
N ARG A 162 -8.18 -21.67 -8.69
CA ARG A 162 -9.42 -21.24 -8.00
C ARG A 162 -9.60 -21.88 -6.62
N GLN A 163 -9.08 -23.09 -6.45
CA GLN A 163 -9.08 -23.85 -5.19
C GLN A 163 -7.82 -23.59 -4.35
N GLU A 164 -6.93 -22.71 -4.79
CA GLU A 164 -5.66 -22.39 -4.14
C GLU A 164 -5.37 -20.88 -4.26
N LEU A 165 -6.32 -20.04 -3.84
CA LEU A 165 -6.20 -18.59 -4.03
C LEU A 165 -5.08 -17.96 -3.20
N CYS A 166 -4.77 -18.54 -2.04
CA CYS A 166 -3.81 -17.99 -1.08
C CYS A 166 -2.72 -18.98 -0.67
N ARG A 167 -1.62 -18.42 -0.15
CA ARG A 167 -0.60 -19.20 0.56
C ARG A 167 -1.13 -19.72 1.90
N ARG A 168 -0.61 -20.87 2.33
CA ARG A 168 -0.99 -21.57 3.55
C ARG A 168 -0.86 -20.68 4.80
N ARG A 169 -1.85 -20.78 5.69
CA ARG A 169 -1.98 -19.95 6.91
C ARG A 169 -0.74 -19.96 7.81
N GLN A 170 -0.03 -21.09 7.88
CA GLN A 170 1.18 -21.21 8.71
C GLN A 170 2.29 -20.19 8.37
N HIS A 171 2.21 -19.50 7.24
CA HIS A 171 3.20 -18.48 6.88
C HIS A 171 2.68 -17.03 7.12
N ASN A 172 1.41 -16.85 7.48
CA ASN A 172 0.70 -15.56 7.71
C ASN A 172 -0.50 -15.71 8.66
N ALA A 173 -0.29 -16.35 9.80
CA ALA A 173 -1.34 -16.81 10.68
C ALA A 173 -2.14 -15.64 11.28
N HIS A 174 -3.47 -15.71 11.14
CA HIS A 174 -4.39 -14.66 11.60
C HIS A 174 -5.04 -14.96 12.96
N GLN A 175 -4.86 -16.15 13.54
CA GLN A 175 -5.63 -16.59 14.70
C GLN A 175 -5.44 -15.68 15.91
N GLU A 176 -4.19 -15.41 16.30
CA GLU A 176 -3.86 -14.52 17.41
C GLU A 176 -4.24 -13.07 17.10
N PHE A 177 -3.94 -12.62 15.87
CA PHE A 177 -4.31 -11.30 15.36
C PHE A 177 -5.82 -11.02 15.48
N MET A 178 -6.66 -11.97 15.08
CA MET A 178 -8.11 -11.84 15.14
C MET A 178 -8.64 -11.91 16.58
N ARG A 179 -7.95 -12.64 17.47
CA ARG A 179 -8.35 -12.83 18.88
C ARG A 179 -7.99 -11.63 19.77
N LEU A 180 -6.83 -11.02 19.56
CA LEU A 180 -6.29 -9.97 20.42
C LEU A 180 -6.88 -8.60 20.04
N SER A 181 -7.51 -7.95 21.02
CA SER A 181 -8.25 -6.70 20.82
C SER A 181 -7.65 -5.55 21.64
N PRO A 182 -7.35 -4.39 21.02
CA PRO A 182 -6.93 -3.17 21.71
C PRO A 182 -8.00 -2.57 22.64
N VAL A 183 -9.22 -3.11 22.61
CA VAL A 183 -10.28 -2.79 23.58
C VAL A 183 -9.95 -3.37 24.96
N LYS A 184 -9.31 -4.54 25.00
CA LYS A 184 -9.06 -5.31 26.22
C LYS A 184 -7.61 -5.20 26.70
N HIS A 185 -6.69 -4.86 25.81
CA HIS A 185 -5.25 -4.89 26.05
C HIS A 185 -4.58 -3.67 25.40
N SER A 186 -3.53 -3.14 26.01
CA SER A 186 -2.64 -2.21 25.31
C SER A 186 -1.90 -2.92 24.17
N MET A 187 -1.43 -2.16 23.19
CA MET A 187 -0.63 -2.69 22.08
C MET A 187 0.68 -3.31 22.57
N GLN A 188 1.28 -2.78 23.64
CA GLN A 188 2.45 -3.37 24.28
C GLN A 188 2.13 -4.77 24.85
N LYS A 189 0.96 -4.94 25.48
CA LYS A 189 0.52 -6.24 25.99
C LYS A 189 0.18 -7.21 24.86
N ILE A 190 -0.40 -6.72 23.76
CA ILE A 190 -0.65 -7.51 22.55
C ILE A 190 0.70 -8.02 22.00
N GLN A 191 1.67 -7.14 21.77
CA GLN A 191 3.01 -7.50 21.31
C GLN A 191 3.66 -8.57 22.21
N ALA A 192 3.66 -8.35 23.53
CA ALA A 192 4.22 -9.30 24.48
C ALA A 192 3.51 -10.67 24.48
N THR A 193 2.22 -10.69 24.13
CA THR A 193 1.45 -11.94 23.99
C THR A 193 1.82 -12.66 22.70
N LEU A 194 1.93 -11.95 21.57
CA LEU A 194 2.35 -12.51 20.29
C LEU A 194 3.74 -13.13 20.38
N LYS A 195 4.70 -12.43 21.01
CA LYS A 195 6.07 -12.91 21.24
C LYS A 195 6.14 -14.22 22.04
N LYS A 196 5.16 -14.45 22.91
CA LYS A 196 5.08 -15.63 23.79
C LYS A 196 4.09 -16.67 23.29
N SER A 197 3.45 -16.46 22.14
CA SER A 197 2.46 -17.40 21.62
C SER A 197 3.13 -18.73 21.28
N LEU A 198 2.52 -19.81 21.74
CA LEU A 198 2.89 -21.18 21.37
C LEU A 198 2.09 -21.66 20.16
N GLU A 199 1.06 -20.92 19.76
CA GLU A 199 0.18 -21.27 18.63
C GLU A 199 0.71 -20.71 17.31
N VAL A 200 1.23 -19.48 17.34
CA VAL A 200 1.72 -18.76 16.15
C VAL A 200 3.10 -18.17 16.46
N PRO A 201 4.17 -18.61 15.77
CA PRO A 201 5.47 -17.96 15.85
C PRO A 201 5.36 -16.46 15.53
N GLU A 202 6.08 -15.62 16.27
CA GLU A 202 5.96 -14.15 16.18
C GLU A 202 6.08 -13.63 14.72
N HIS A 203 7.12 -14.07 14.01
CA HIS A 203 7.40 -13.77 12.61
C HIS A 203 6.39 -14.37 11.61
N GLN A 204 5.40 -15.13 12.04
CA GLN A 204 4.35 -15.68 11.16
C GLN A 204 3.02 -14.96 11.32
N ASN A 205 2.93 -13.99 12.22
CA ASN A 205 1.69 -13.24 12.42
C ASN A 205 1.28 -12.49 11.15
N PHE A 206 -0.02 -12.54 10.84
CA PHE A 206 -0.66 -11.82 9.75
C PHE A 206 -0.24 -10.34 9.72
N PHE A 207 -0.26 -9.72 10.91
CA PHE A 207 0.23 -8.37 11.15
C PHE A 207 1.28 -8.41 12.26
N ASN A 208 2.54 -8.28 11.87
CA ASN A 208 3.68 -8.44 12.77
C ASN A 208 4.10 -7.08 13.34
N ILE A 209 4.22 -7.04 14.67
CA ILE A 209 4.61 -5.85 15.44
C ILE A 209 5.85 -6.11 16.29
N GLU A 210 6.63 -7.15 16.00
CA GLU A 210 7.85 -7.55 16.73
C GLU A 210 8.84 -6.37 16.91
N HIS A 211 8.98 -5.53 15.89
CA HIS A 211 9.97 -4.46 15.87
C HIS A 211 9.47 -3.13 16.45
N VAL A 212 8.20 -3.05 16.84
CA VAL A 212 7.65 -1.88 17.53
C VAL A 212 8.34 -1.73 18.89
N ARG A 213 8.76 -0.52 19.25
CA ARG A 213 9.25 -0.24 20.62
C ARG A 213 8.36 0.78 21.29
N PHE A 214 7.98 0.49 22.53
CA PHE A 214 7.18 1.36 23.36
C PHE A 214 8.08 2.13 24.32
N GLY A 215 7.84 3.44 24.45
CA GLY A 215 8.44 4.30 25.46
C GLY A 215 7.79 4.15 26.83
N GLU A 216 8.29 4.91 27.81
CA GLU A 216 7.80 4.86 29.20
C GLU A 216 6.33 5.27 29.32
N ALA A 217 5.87 6.20 28.48
CA ALA A 217 4.50 6.67 28.45
C ALA A 217 3.53 5.71 27.73
N GLY A 218 4.02 4.59 27.18
CA GLY A 218 3.22 3.65 26.38
C GLY A 218 3.05 4.04 24.91
N ASN A 219 3.56 5.21 24.50
CA ASN A 219 3.66 5.61 23.10
C ASN A 219 4.79 4.86 22.39
N ILE A 220 4.88 5.00 21.06
CA ILE A 220 5.76 4.19 20.22
C ILE A 220 7.00 5.01 19.84
N SER A 221 8.15 4.62 20.39
CA SER A 221 9.45 5.24 20.13
C SER A 221 10.15 4.70 18.88
N ASN A 222 9.80 3.47 18.45
CA ASN A 222 10.20 2.93 17.15
C ASN A 222 8.99 2.37 16.43
N PHE A 223 8.55 3.04 15.37
CA PHE A 223 7.38 2.64 14.59
C PHE A 223 7.83 1.75 13.42
N HIS A 224 8.00 0.45 13.68
CA HIS A 224 8.32 -0.57 12.67
C HIS A 224 7.35 -1.73 12.79
N LEU A 225 6.49 -1.88 11.80
CA LEU A 225 5.53 -2.97 11.70
C LEU A 225 5.57 -3.60 10.30
N GLU A 226 5.02 -4.79 10.17
CA GLU A 226 5.11 -5.59 8.97
C GLU A 226 3.76 -6.25 8.62
N PHE A 227 3.31 -6.07 7.38
CA PHE A 227 2.18 -6.80 6.81
C PHE A 227 2.70 -8.05 6.10
N ARG A 228 2.46 -9.22 6.69
CA ARG A 228 2.97 -10.51 6.16
C ARG A 228 1.98 -11.25 5.29
N PHE A 229 0.70 -10.88 5.37
CA PHE A 229 -0.34 -11.60 4.68
C PHE A 229 -0.37 -11.51 3.15
N PRO A 230 0.21 -10.51 2.46
CA PRO A 230 0.22 -10.51 1.01
C PRO A 230 0.99 -11.72 0.47
N ASP A 231 0.44 -12.31 -0.59
CA ASP A 231 1.13 -13.36 -1.31
C ASP A 231 2.07 -12.73 -2.34
N GLY A 232 3.15 -13.44 -2.68
CA GLY A 232 4.06 -13.00 -3.72
C GLY A 232 3.36 -12.79 -5.07
N ASP A 233 3.64 -11.65 -5.69
CA ASP A 233 3.22 -11.32 -7.04
C ASP A 233 4.40 -10.69 -7.81
N LEU A 234 4.32 -10.71 -9.15
CA LEU A 234 5.35 -10.17 -10.04
C LEU A 234 4.79 -9.06 -10.93
N CYS A 235 3.85 -8.27 -10.39
CA CYS A 235 3.21 -7.15 -11.10
C CYS A 235 3.63 -5.82 -10.44
N PRO A 236 4.61 -5.09 -11.01
CA PRO A 236 5.06 -3.80 -10.48
C PRO A 236 3.92 -2.83 -10.12
N VAL A 237 2.88 -2.74 -10.95
CA VAL A 237 1.73 -1.88 -10.68
C VAL A 237 0.94 -2.32 -9.44
N SER A 238 0.83 -3.63 -9.21
CA SER A 238 0.15 -4.20 -8.04
C SER A 238 0.94 -3.94 -6.76
N ILE A 239 2.26 -4.19 -6.79
CA ILE A 239 3.16 -3.94 -5.65
C ILE A 239 3.14 -2.45 -5.29
N THR A 240 3.24 -1.57 -6.29
CA THR A 240 3.18 -0.12 -6.10
C THR A 240 1.86 0.30 -5.48
N ALA A 241 0.73 -0.19 -5.98
CA ALA A 241 -0.59 0.12 -5.42
C ALA A 241 -0.73 -0.36 -3.96
N LYS A 242 -0.15 -1.50 -3.61
CA LYS A 242 -0.15 -2.02 -2.23
C LYS A 242 0.72 -1.18 -1.28
N VAL A 243 1.84 -0.61 -1.75
CA VAL A 243 2.59 0.39 -0.97
C VAL A 243 1.67 1.54 -0.52
N PHE A 244 0.91 2.09 -1.47
CA PHE A 244 -0.05 3.16 -1.17
C PHE A 244 -1.23 2.69 -0.33
N LEU A 245 -1.73 1.45 -0.48
CA LEU A 245 -2.75 0.88 0.40
C LEU A 245 -2.30 0.96 1.86
N PHE A 246 -1.10 0.47 2.17
CA PHE A 246 -0.60 0.42 3.54
C PHE A 246 -0.26 1.79 4.13
N MET A 247 0.29 2.70 3.32
CA MET A 247 0.44 4.10 3.74
C MET A 247 -0.92 4.74 4.04
N THR A 248 -1.89 4.55 3.16
CA THR A 248 -3.24 5.13 3.30
C THR A 248 -3.94 4.58 4.53
N MET A 249 -3.75 3.29 4.84
CA MET A 249 -4.22 2.69 6.09
C MET A 249 -3.59 3.36 7.32
N LEU A 250 -2.28 3.58 7.34
CA LEU A 250 -1.62 4.29 8.46
C LEU A 250 -2.19 5.70 8.64
N LEU A 251 -2.28 6.48 7.57
CA LEU A 251 -2.78 7.86 7.63
C LEU A 251 -4.26 7.92 8.02
N LYS A 252 -5.06 6.93 7.61
CA LYS A 252 -6.45 6.76 8.08
C LYS A 252 -6.49 6.45 9.57
N ALA A 253 -5.61 5.58 10.07
CA ALA A 253 -5.55 5.26 11.50
C ALA A 253 -5.24 6.50 12.34
N VAL A 254 -4.35 7.38 11.87
CA VAL A 254 -4.13 8.71 12.50
C VAL A 254 -5.39 9.56 12.43
N GLU A 255 -6.00 9.69 11.23
CA GLU A 255 -7.19 10.52 11.02
C GLU A 255 -8.32 10.14 11.98
N ILE A 256 -8.58 8.85 12.18
CA ILE A 256 -9.69 8.40 13.03
C ILE A 256 -9.36 8.38 14.52
N SER A 257 -8.08 8.49 14.90
CA SER A 257 -7.66 8.50 16.31
C SER A 257 -8.16 9.72 17.07
N LYS A 258 -8.63 10.78 16.39
CA LYS A 258 -9.34 11.89 17.03
C LYS A 258 -10.77 11.57 17.49
N PHE A 259 -11.34 10.46 16.99
CA PHE A 259 -12.67 10.00 17.34
C PHE A 259 -12.65 8.89 18.41
N GLY A 260 -11.47 8.43 18.80
CA GLY A 260 -11.27 7.32 19.74
C GLY A 260 -10.81 6.03 19.07
N LEU A 261 -11.07 4.91 19.73
CA LEU A 261 -10.69 3.58 19.23
C LEU A 261 -11.79 3.00 18.35
N LEU A 262 -11.47 2.71 17.10
CA LEU A 262 -12.32 2.01 16.15
C LEU A 262 -12.76 0.67 16.74
N GLN A 263 -14.05 0.44 16.84
CA GLN A 263 -14.63 -0.80 17.34
C GLN A 263 -14.62 -1.87 16.25
N ALA A 264 -13.85 -2.94 16.47
CA ALA A 264 -13.84 -4.11 15.60
C ALA A 264 -14.81 -5.21 16.07
N ASP A 265 -15.04 -5.31 17.38
CA ASP A 265 -15.79 -6.40 18.00
C ASP A 265 -17.30 -6.07 18.10
N ILE A 266 -17.93 -5.65 17.01
CA ILE A 266 -19.35 -5.24 16.94
C ILE A 266 -20.22 -6.38 16.43
N GLY A 267 -21.18 -6.85 17.22
CA GLY A 267 -22.19 -7.82 16.79
C GLY A 267 -21.57 -9.11 16.22
N SER A 268 -22.15 -9.64 15.13
CA SER A 268 -21.66 -10.84 14.45
C SER A 268 -20.49 -10.58 13.49
N LEU A 269 -20.15 -9.31 13.20
CA LEU A 269 -19.17 -8.95 12.17
C LEU A 269 -17.82 -9.64 12.37
N MET A 270 -17.35 -9.67 13.62
CA MET A 270 -16.04 -10.23 13.94
C MET A 270 -16.02 -11.76 13.75
N ASP A 271 -17.11 -12.44 14.06
CA ASP A 271 -17.20 -13.90 13.86
C ASP A 271 -17.37 -14.24 12.37
N ASP A 272 -18.14 -13.43 11.63
CA ASP A 272 -18.22 -13.52 10.17
C ASP A 272 -16.84 -13.33 9.52
N ASN A 273 -16.06 -12.33 9.97
CA ASN A 273 -14.70 -12.11 9.49
C ASN A 273 -13.75 -13.27 9.81
N LYS A 274 -13.83 -13.86 11.02
CA LYS A 274 -13.04 -15.05 11.37
C LYS A 274 -13.38 -16.22 10.45
N ASN A 275 -14.67 -16.47 10.23
CA ASN A 275 -15.13 -17.54 9.35
C ASN A 275 -14.61 -17.35 7.93
N LEU A 276 -14.69 -16.13 7.38
CA LEU A 276 -14.11 -15.82 6.07
C LEU A 276 -12.59 -16.01 6.08
N MET A 277 -11.88 -15.51 7.10
CA MET A 277 -10.43 -15.70 7.20
C MET A 277 -10.03 -17.17 7.24
N ASP A 278 -10.76 -18.02 7.96
CA ASP A 278 -10.50 -19.46 8.02
C ASP A 278 -10.84 -20.17 6.69
N MET A 279 -11.74 -19.62 5.87
CA MET A 279 -12.00 -20.15 4.53
C MET A 279 -10.92 -19.77 3.51
N ILE A 280 -10.44 -18.52 3.52
CA ILE A 280 -9.45 -18.05 2.53
C ILE A 280 -8.00 -18.37 2.91
N SER A 281 -7.71 -18.45 4.20
CA SER A 281 -6.38 -18.72 4.76
C SER A 281 -6.46 -19.89 5.73
N ASN A 282 -6.18 -21.10 5.23
CA ASN A 282 -6.17 -22.33 6.03
C ASN A 282 -4.95 -23.21 5.74
N ASN A 283 -4.90 -24.36 6.42
CA ASN A 283 -3.85 -25.36 6.36
C ASN A 283 -4.27 -26.66 5.67
N GLU A 284 -5.40 -26.66 4.96
CA GLU A 284 -6.06 -27.86 4.40
C GLU A 284 -5.61 -28.16 2.95
N GLY A 285 -4.96 -27.21 2.29
CA GLY A 285 -4.45 -27.37 0.91
C GLY A 285 -3.16 -28.20 0.79
N LYS A 286 -2.75 -28.45 -0.46
CA LYS A 286 -1.55 -29.25 -0.77
C LYS A 286 -0.28 -28.42 -0.64
N LEU A 287 0.80 -29.04 -0.13
CA LEU A 287 2.16 -28.49 -0.03
C LEU A 287 2.24 -27.21 0.83
N ALA A 288 1.80 -26.08 0.29
CA ALA A 288 1.86 -24.76 0.91
C ALA A 288 0.73 -23.80 0.43
N THR A 289 -0.37 -24.32 -0.12
CA THR A 289 -1.57 -23.54 -0.45
C THR A 289 -2.64 -23.69 0.63
N SER A 290 -3.53 -22.71 0.73
CA SER A 290 -4.83 -22.88 1.39
C SER A 290 -5.80 -23.56 0.43
N ASP A 291 -6.68 -24.42 0.95
CA ASP A 291 -7.78 -24.99 0.17
C ASP A 291 -8.93 -23.98 0.16
N THR A 292 -9.20 -23.38 -1.00
CA THR A 292 -10.27 -22.41 -1.19
C THR A 292 -11.42 -22.96 -2.03
N SER A 293 -11.54 -24.29 -2.14
CA SER A 293 -12.60 -24.95 -2.91
C SER A 293 -14.01 -24.65 -2.41
N ALA A 294 -14.16 -24.37 -1.11
CA ALA A 294 -15.44 -24.01 -0.49
C ALA A 294 -15.88 -22.55 -0.75
N ILE A 295 -15.04 -21.71 -1.37
CA ILE A 295 -15.39 -20.32 -1.69
C ILE A 295 -16.15 -20.31 -3.02
N ASP A 296 -17.47 -20.39 -2.96
CA ASP A 296 -18.35 -20.16 -4.11
C ASP A 296 -18.47 -18.67 -4.46
N ASP A 297 -19.29 -18.33 -5.46
CA ASP A 297 -19.45 -16.95 -5.91
C ASP A 297 -20.18 -16.06 -4.87
N ILE A 298 -21.07 -16.63 -4.06
CA ILE A 298 -21.77 -15.89 -2.98
C ILE A 298 -20.77 -15.48 -1.91
N ILE A 299 -19.86 -16.38 -1.53
CA ILE A 299 -18.80 -16.09 -0.56
C ILE A 299 -17.75 -15.17 -1.18
N LEU A 300 -17.45 -15.32 -2.47
CA LEU A 300 -16.57 -14.44 -3.20
C LEU A 300 -17.04 -12.98 -3.16
N GLU A 301 -18.34 -12.74 -3.37
CA GLU A 301 -18.95 -11.40 -3.27
C GLU A 301 -18.76 -10.78 -1.88
N LYS A 302 -18.70 -11.58 -0.80
CA LYS A 302 -18.42 -11.08 0.55
C LYS A 302 -16.99 -10.55 0.67
N TYR A 303 -16.00 -11.24 0.10
CA TYR A 303 -14.62 -10.75 0.09
C TYR A 303 -14.48 -9.47 -0.75
N GLN A 304 -15.06 -9.45 -1.95
CA GLN A 304 -15.07 -8.29 -2.82
C GLN A 304 -15.74 -7.08 -2.13
N SER A 305 -16.87 -7.32 -1.45
CA SER A 305 -17.56 -6.28 -0.70
C SER A 305 -16.71 -5.75 0.46
N ASN A 306 -16.09 -6.63 1.25
CA ASN A 306 -15.21 -6.21 2.35
C ASN A 306 -14.01 -5.40 1.81
N ALA A 307 -13.40 -5.82 0.71
CA ALA A 307 -12.31 -5.07 0.05
C ALA A 307 -12.78 -3.70 -0.47
N LYS A 308 -13.95 -3.62 -1.12
CA LYS A 308 -14.53 -2.34 -1.58
C LYS A 308 -14.87 -1.41 -0.41
N GLN A 309 -15.39 -1.95 0.69
CA GLN A 309 -15.68 -1.16 1.89
C GLN A 309 -14.41 -0.60 2.53
N LEU A 310 -13.31 -1.36 2.55
CA LEU A 310 -12.00 -0.85 2.96
C LEU A 310 -11.59 0.34 2.08
N LEU A 311 -11.60 0.17 0.75
CA LEU A 311 -11.19 1.26 -0.16
C LEU A 311 -12.08 2.50 -0.04
N LEU A 312 -13.39 2.31 0.16
CA LEU A 312 -14.31 3.41 0.44
C LEU A 312 -13.99 4.11 1.77
N PHE A 313 -13.68 3.35 2.83
CA PHE A 313 -13.30 3.90 4.12
C PHE A 313 -11.98 4.71 4.04
N LEU A 314 -11.07 4.29 3.16
CA LEU A 314 -9.80 4.95 2.87
C LEU A 314 -9.91 6.13 1.89
N LYS A 315 -11.06 6.34 1.24
CA LYS A 315 -11.24 7.26 0.12
C LYS A 315 -10.73 8.68 0.38
N SER A 316 -11.00 9.25 1.57
CA SER A 316 -10.56 10.62 1.89
C SER A 316 -9.05 10.77 1.84
N ILE A 317 -8.30 9.72 2.21
CA ILE A 317 -6.83 9.76 2.20
C ILE A 317 -6.31 9.53 0.78
N PHE A 318 -6.92 8.64 0.00
CA PHE A 318 -6.54 8.48 -1.42
C PHE A 318 -6.68 9.78 -2.21
N LEU A 319 -7.74 10.56 -1.94
CA LEU A 319 -7.93 11.88 -2.54
C LEU A 319 -6.81 12.88 -2.15
N LEU A 320 -6.24 12.76 -0.95
CA LEU A 320 -5.11 13.61 -0.53
C LEU A 320 -3.79 13.22 -1.20
N LEU A 321 -3.62 11.95 -1.55
CA LEU A 321 -2.38 11.44 -2.14
C LEU A 321 -2.28 11.65 -3.65
N ASP A 322 -3.39 12.03 -4.29
CA ASP A 322 -3.53 12.32 -5.72
C ASP A 322 -2.71 11.41 -6.66
N ASN A 323 -2.95 10.10 -6.58
CA ASN A 323 -2.25 9.13 -7.40
C ASN A 323 -3.16 7.96 -7.79
N PRO A 324 -2.81 7.18 -8.83
CA PRO A 324 -3.72 6.20 -9.40
C PRO A 324 -3.82 4.89 -8.60
N SER A 325 -3.20 4.79 -7.42
CA SER A 325 -3.21 3.56 -6.62
C SER A 325 -4.62 3.08 -6.31
N GLU A 326 -5.55 3.99 -6.00
CA GLU A 326 -6.93 3.63 -5.69
C GLU A 326 -7.60 2.90 -6.86
N VAL A 327 -7.39 3.38 -8.09
CA VAL A 327 -7.98 2.77 -9.29
C VAL A 327 -7.48 1.35 -9.47
N VAL A 328 -6.17 1.13 -9.30
CA VAL A 328 -5.57 -0.21 -9.36
C VAL A 328 -6.11 -1.11 -8.25
N LEU A 329 -6.20 -0.59 -7.02
CA LEU A 329 -6.75 -1.33 -5.87
C LEU A 329 -8.22 -1.68 -6.06
N GLN A 330 -9.02 -0.82 -6.69
CA GLN A 330 -10.41 -1.12 -7.04
C GLN A 330 -10.50 -2.29 -8.03
N GLN A 331 -9.59 -2.37 -9.01
CA GLN A 331 -9.51 -3.54 -9.91
C GLN A 331 -9.12 -4.81 -9.15
N LEU A 332 -8.16 -4.72 -8.21
CA LEU A 332 -7.73 -5.84 -7.37
C LEU A 332 -8.82 -6.29 -6.36
N ALA A 333 -9.66 -5.37 -5.90
CA ALA A 333 -10.79 -5.66 -5.01
C ALA A 333 -11.94 -6.38 -5.74
N LEU A 334 -12.07 -6.21 -7.05
CA LEU A 334 -13.00 -6.95 -7.90
C LEU A 334 -12.44 -8.32 -8.24
N GLU A 335 -11.23 -8.33 -8.76
CA GLU A 335 -10.56 -9.53 -9.19
C GLU A 335 -9.11 -9.39 -8.74
N PRO A 336 -8.60 -10.15 -7.75
CA PRO A 336 -7.20 -10.07 -7.35
C PRO A 336 -6.30 -10.85 -8.32
N ILE A 337 -4.98 -10.73 -8.13
CA ILE A 337 -3.97 -11.47 -8.91
C ILE A 337 -4.28 -12.98 -8.92
N SER A 338 -4.71 -13.56 -7.79
CA SER A 338 -5.01 -14.99 -7.71
C SER A 338 -6.11 -15.45 -8.67
N LEU A 339 -7.20 -14.68 -8.81
CA LEU A 339 -8.30 -15.01 -9.72
C LEU A 339 -7.88 -14.86 -11.19
N ARG A 340 -7.15 -13.79 -11.51
CA ARG A 340 -6.55 -13.58 -12.83
C ARG A 340 -5.68 -14.75 -13.26
N ARG A 341 -4.81 -15.21 -12.35
CA ARG A 341 -3.96 -16.38 -12.56
C ARG A 341 -4.76 -17.67 -12.67
N ALA A 342 -5.84 -17.83 -11.91
CA ALA A 342 -6.75 -18.98 -12.02
C ALA A 342 -7.46 -19.04 -13.39
N LYS A 343 -7.65 -17.90 -14.05
CA LYS A 343 -8.13 -17.81 -15.44
C LYS A 343 -7.03 -18.07 -16.49
N GLY A 344 -5.79 -18.30 -16.06
CA GLY A 344 -4.66 -18.60 -16.94
C GLY A 344 -3.86 -17.40 -17.42
N GLN A 345 -4.15 -16.18 -16.93
CA GLN A 345 -3.39 -14.99 -17.32
C GLN A 345 -1.93 -15.07 -16.82
N ARG A 346 -1.02 -14.58 -17.66
CA ARG A 346 0.42 -14.45 -17.36
C ARG A 346 0.71 -13.12 -16.67
N TRP A 347 1.83 -13.02 -15.97
CA TRP A 347 2.24 -11.79 -15.25
C TRP A 347 2.20 -10.54 -16.12
N LYS A 348 2.70 -10.63 -17.36
CA LYS A 348 2.69 -9.51 -18.30
C LYS A 348 1.25 -9.10 -18.69
N GLU A 349 0.36 -10.06 -18.92
CA GLU A 349 -1.03 -9.75 -19.28
C GLU A 349 -1.76 -9.05 -18.13
N ILE A 350 -1.49 -9.49 -16.89
CA ILE A 350 -2.04 -8.87 -15.68
C ILE A 350 -1.49 -7.45 -15.49
N GLU A 351 -0.17 -7.27 -15.68
CA GLU A 351 0.47 -5.95 -15.61
C GLU A 351 -0.11 -4.99 -16.66
N ASP A 352 -0.19 -5.43 -17.93
CA ASP A 352 -0.72 -4.63 -19.04
C ASP A 352 -2.21 -4.27 -18.82
N GLU A 353 -3.03 -5.19 -18.31
CA GLU A 353 -4.43 -4.95 -17.94
C GLU A 353 -4.53 -3.88 -16.84
N LEU A 354 -3.81 -4.05 -15.73
CA LEU A 354 -3.87 -3.12 -14.60
C LEU A 354 -3.34 -1.73 -14.98
N LEU A 355 -2.28 -1.66 -15.78
CA LEU A 355 -1.75 -0.39 -16.30
C LEU A 355 -2.75 0.31 -17.22
N SER A 356 -3.54 -0.42 -18.00
CA SER A 356 -4.54 0.17 -18.91
C SER A 356 -5.64 0.97 -18.20
N HIS A 357 -5.86 0.70 -16.91
CA HIS A 357 -6.81 1.45 -16.08
C HIS A 357 -6.24 2.76 -15.53
N ILE A 358 -4.92 2.91 -15.54
CA ILE A 358 -4.26 4.15 -15.19
C ILE A 358 -4.34 5.05 -16.41
N ASN A 359 -4.92 6.24 -16.27
CA ASN A 359 -4.81 7.26 -17.31
C ASN A 359 -3.43 7.91 -17.15
N PRO A 360 -2.41 7.57 -17.97
CA PRO A 360 -1.12 8.22 -17.88
C PRO A 360 -1.32 9.72 -18.11
N GLN A 361 -0.53 10.55 -17.42
CA GLN A 361 -0.49 11.97 -17.73
C GLN A 361 -0.07 12.13 -19.21
N PRO A 362 -0.69 13.06 -19.95
CA PRO A 362 -0.19 13.40 -21.26
C PRO A 362 1.27 13.83 -21.14
N THR A 363 2.10 13.38 -22.09
CA THR A 363 3.51 13.75 -22.11
C THR A 363 3.61 15.27 -22.27
N LEU A 364 4.22 15.94 -21.31
CA LEU A 364 4.42 17.39 -21.36
C LEU A 364 5.46 17.73 -22.42
N ASP A 365 5.14 18.67 -23.30
CA ASP A 365 6.10 19.20 -24.27
C ASP A 365 6.78 20.48 -23.73
N ASN A 366 7.73 21.03 -24.50
CA ASN A 366 8.45 22.27 -24.11
C ASN A 366 7.50 23.45 -23.86
N THR A 367 6.36 23.49 -24.53
CA THR A 367 5.37 24.55 -24.39
C THR A 367 4.64 24.43 -23.06
N ASP A 368 4.34 23.20 -22.62
CA ASP A 368 3.78 22.95 -21.30
C ASP A 368 4.74 23.41 -20.20
N TYR A 369 6.04 23.14 -20.33
CA TYR A 369 7.03 23.62 -19.35
C TYR A 369 7.09 25.15 -19.26
N GLU A 370 7.03 25.87 -20.38
CA GLU A 370 7.01 27.33 -20.36
C GLU A 370 5.69 27.88 -19.79
N LEU A 371 4.53 27.25 -20.08
CA LEU A 371 3.26 27.63 -19.46
C LEU A 371 3.25 27.38 -17.95
N ILE A 372 3.75 26.23 -17.51
CA ILE A 372 3.92 25.90 -16.09
C ILE A 372 4.82 26.95 -15.42
N LYS A 373 5.94 27.33 -16.06
CA LYS A 373 6.85 28.35 -15.57
C LYS A 373 6.19 29.73 -15.44
N VAL A 374 5.34 30.12 -16.39
CA VAL A 374 4.55 31.36 -16.31
C VAL A 374 3.67 31.37 -15.05
N ILE A 375 3.02 30.24 -14.75
CA ILE A 375 2.13 30.08 -13.59
C ILE A 375 2.93 30.01 -12.28
N GLU A 376 3.94 29.14 -12.20
CA GLU A 376 4.70 28.90 -10.97
C GLU A 376 5.56 30.08 -10.54
N LEU A 377 6.13 30.82 -11.50
CA LEU A 377 6.92 32.01 -11.20
C LEU A 377 6.06 33.28 -11.07
N GLY A 378 4.74 33.18 -11.28
CA GLY A 378 3.84 34.33 -11.24
C GLY A 378 4.27 35.42 -12.23
N LEU A 379 4.65 35.04 -13.45
CA LEU A 379 5.12 36.01 -14.45
C LEU A 379 4.00 36.94 -14.94
N LEU A 380 2.75 36.53 -14.76
CA LEU A 380 1.55 37.27 -15.12
C LEU A 380 0.65 37.41 -13.88
N ILE A 381 0.74 38.56 -13.19
CA ILE A 381 0.00 38.89 -11.96
C ILE A 381 -0.75 40.21 -12.11
N GLY A 382 -1.72 40.46 -11.23
CA GLY A 382 -2.52 41.69 -11.22
C GLY A 382 -3.45 41.81 -12.44
N ILE A 383 -3.77 40.69 -13.08
CA ILE A 383 -4.69 40.65 -14.22
C ILE A 383 -6.13 40.60 -13.70
N SER A 384 -7.05 41.30 -14.40
CA SER A 384 -8.43 41.54 -13.95
C SER A 384 -9.25 40.27 -13.75
N ASP A 385 -9.05 39.28 -14.63
CA ASP A 385 -9.82 38.04 -14.63
C ASP A 385 -9.08 36.92 -15.39
N GLN A 386 -9.60 35.71 -15.26
CA GLN A 386 -9.03 34.50 -15.84
C GLN A 386 -8.94 34.58 -17.38
N ASN A 387 -9.91 35.17 -18.08
CA ASN A 387 -9.88 35.23 -19.54
C ASN A 387 -8.77 36.18 -20.02
N CYS A 388 -8.65 37.36 -19.39
CA CYS A 388 -7.55 38.27 -19.65
C CYS A 388 -6.18 37.64 -19.34
N TRP A 389 -6.12 36.77 -18.33
CA TRP A 389 -4.89 36.04 -18.02
C TRP A 389 -4.54 35.03 -19.11
N ILE A 390 -5.52 34.27 -19.60
CA ILE A 390 -5.33 33.31 -20.70
C ILE A 390 -4.87 34.04 -21.97
N GLU A 391 -5.45 35.20 -22.29
CA GLU A 391 -5.03 36.04 -23.41
C GLU A 391 -3.59 36.55 -23.24
N SER A 392 -3.24 36.98 -22.02
CA SER A 392 -1.88 37.44 -21.71
C SER A 392 -0.86 36.32 -21.79
N ALA A 393 -1.20 35.11 -21.31
CA ALA A 393 -0.37 33.91 -21.43
C ALA A 393 -0.21 33.48 -22.90
N ALA A 394 -1.29 33.56 -23.69
CA ALA A 394 -1.27 33.29 -25.12
C ALA A 394 -0.32 34.23 -25.85
N GLN A 395 -0.36 35.53 -25.54
CA GLN A 395 0.57 36.52 -26.08
C GLN A 395 2.01 36.26 -25.64
N PHE A 396 2.22 35.97 -24.35
CA PHE A 396 3.54 35.72 -23.77
C PHE A 396 4.23 34.50 -24.38
N LEU A 397 3.47 33.42 -24.64
CA LEU A 397 4.00 32.17 -25.20
C LEU A 397 3.88 32.09 -26.72
N HIS A 398 3.34 33.11 -27.38
CA HIS A 398 3.07 33.15 -28.82
C HIS A 398 2.18 31.98 -29.30
N LEU A 399 1.13 31.68 -28.54
CA LEU A 399 0.17 30.61 -28.84
C LEU A 399 -1.25 31.18 -29.03
N PRO A 400 -2.14 30.46 -29.72
CA PRO A 400 -3.56 30.79 -29.71
C PRO A 400 -4.17 30.64 -28.31
N THR A 401 -5.08 31.54 -27.91
CA THR A 401 -5.84 31.47 -26.65
C THR A 401 -6.54 30.12 -26.45
N ALA A 402 -7.07 29.53 -27.52
CA ALA A 402 -7.70 28.21 -27.48
C ALA A 402 -6.72 27.09 -27.08
N GLU A 403 -5.45 27.20 -27.48
CA GLU A 403 -4.41 26.23 -27.14
C GLU A 403 -4.00 26.34 -25.67
N ILE A 404 -3.89 27.57 -25.13
CA ILE A 404 -3.68 27.78 -23.69
C ILE A 404 -4.82 27.14 -22.89
N ASN A 405 -6.07 27.41 -23.24
CA ASN A 405 -7.25 26.84 -22.58
C ASN A 405 -7.22 25.30 -22.59
N LYS A 406 -6.92 24.71 -23.74
CA LYS A 406 -6.80 23.26 -23.88
C LYS A 406 -5.70 22.68 -22.99
N ARG A 407 -4.54 23.34 -22.91
CA ARG A 407 -3.41 22.90 -22.08
C ARG A 407 -3.72 23.01 -20.60
N LEU A 408 -4.33 24.10 -20.15
CA LEU A 408 -4.77 24.26 -18.75
C LEU A 408 -5.75 23.15 -18.34
N GLN A 409 -6.65 22.72 -19.24
CA GLN A 409 -7.58 21.60 -18.98
C GLN A 409 -6.90 20.23 -18.92
N ASN A 410 -5.70 20.08 -19.49
CA ASN A 410 -4.98 18.81 -19.52
C ASN A 410 -4.20 18.52 -18.23
N TYR A 411 -3.98 19.53 -17.36
CA TYR A 411 -3.29 19.37 -16.08
C TYR A 411 -4.20 18.73 -15.01
N LYS A 412 -4.36 17.40 -15.04
CA LYS A 412 -5.31 16.69 -14.17
C LYS A 412 -4.89 16.58 -12.70
N ASN A 413 -3.60 16.43 -12.42
CA ASN A 413 -3.09 16.24 -11.05
C ASN A 413 -2.66 17.55 -10.36
N ARG A 414 -2.60 18.64 -11.13
CA ARG A 414 -2.27 19.96 -10.60
C ARG A 414 -2.99 20.98 -11.44
N SER A 415 -4.32 20.99 -11.33
CA SER A 415 -5.14 21.90 -12.12
C SER A 415 -4.86 23.33 -11.66
N PRO A 416 -4.41 24.22 -12.55
CA PRO A 416 -4.17 25.60 -12.16
C PRO A 416 -5.52 26.26 -11.89
N VAL A 417 -5.61 26.99 -10.79
CA VAL A 417 -6.82 27.66 -10.32
C VAL A 417 -6.59 29.16 -10.35
N TRP A 418 -7.62 29.90 -10.77
CA TRP A 418 -7.61 31.36 -10.71
C TRP A 418 -7.61 31.83 -9.25
N GLN A 419 -6.72 32.76 -8.91
CA GLN A 419 -6.69 33.44 -7.62
C GLN A 419 -6.98 34.92 -7.82
N GLU A 420 -8.17 35.35 -7.40
CA GLU A 420 -8.63 36.74 -7.54
C GLU A 420 -7.71 37.73 -6.84
N GLU A 421 -7.21 37.40 -5.64
CA GLU A 421 -6.34 38.29 -4.86
C GLU A 421 -4.99 38.55 -5.55
N LEU A 422 -4.48 37.56 -6.30
CA LEU A 422 -3.22 37.68 -7.04
C LEU A 422 -3.42 38.22 -8.45
N GLY A 423 -4.64 38.14 -9.00
CA GLY A 423 -4.90 38.36 -10.41
C GLY A 423 -4.08 37.42 -11.29
N SER A 424 -3.97 36.14 -10.90
CA SER A 424 -3.16 35.13 -11.60
C SER A 424 -3.74 33.73 -11.48
N MET A 425 -3.37 32.86 -12.43
CA MET A 425 -3.45 31.42 -12.23
C MET A 425 -2.36 30.97 -11.25
N VAL A 426 -2.68 29.99 -10.39
CA VAL A 426 -1.71 29.32 -9.52
C VAL A 426 -1.96 27.82 -9.50
N PHE A 427 -0.92 27.05 -9.23
CA PHE A 427 -1.10 25.65 -8.85
C PHE A 427 -1.35 25.57 -7.34
N LEU A 428 -2.59 25.25 -6.94
CA LEU A 428 -2.88 24.92 -5.55
C LEU A 428 -2.35 23.51 -5.21
N ARG A 429 -1.99 23.31 -3.95
CA ARG A 429 -1.64 21.98 -3.43
C ARG A 429 -2.89 21.16 -3.13
#